data_AF-A0A349JTJ5-F1
#
_entry.id   AF-A0A349JTJ5-F1
#
_cell.length_a   1.000
_cell.length_b   1.000
_cell.length_c   1.000
_cell.angle_alpha   90.00
_cell.angle_beta   90.00
_cell.angle_gamma   90.00
#
_symmetry.space_group_name_H-M   'P 1'
#
loop_
_entity.id
_entity.type
_entity.pdbx_description
1 polymer ?
#
loop_
_entity_poly.entity_id
_entity_poly.type
_entity_poly.pdbx_seq_one_letter_code
_entity_poly.pdbx_strand_id
1 'polypeptide(L)'
;ARYADSDGFEQDYDRPNAWRYRDYVISAFNEDKPFDRFIEEQIAGDEIDWATDETRIATGFLRAGPRVHFREKDNPERRYEYLDDLVATLGRGVLGLTVQCARCHDH
;
A
#
# COMPACT_ATOMS: atom_id res chain seq x y z
N ALA A 1 -6.71 -5.73 5.92
CA ALA A 1 -5.42 -6.00 5.26
C ALA A 1 -5.59 -5.81 3.76
N ARG A 2 -4.65 -5.14 3.06
CA ARG A 2 -4.74 -4.83 1.62
C ARG A 2 -4.14 -5.89 0.70
N TYR A 3 -3.80 -7.05 1.23
CA TYR A 3 -3.12 -8.06 0.43
C TYR A 3 -4.10 -8.87 -0.41
N ALA A 4 -3.76 -9.04 -1.68
CA ALA A 4 -4.30 -10.06 -2.56
C ALA A 4 -3.17 -10.54 -3.49
N ASP A 5 -3.21 -11.82 -3.86
CA ASP A 5 -2.35 -12.38 -4.90
C ASP A 5 -2.75 -11.92 -6.32
N SER A 6 -3.81 -11.11 -6.44
CA SER A 6 -4.37 -10.59 -7.68
C SER A 6 -4.73 -9.10 -7.59
N ASP A 7 -5.12 -8.48 -8.71
CA ASP A 7 -5.38 -7.04 -8.79
C ASP A 7 -6.74 -6.57 -8.26
N GLY A 8 -7.68 -7.47 -7.97
CA GLY A 8 -8.90 -7.21 -7.22
C GLY A 8 -9.88 -6.24 -7.89
N PHE A 9 -9.83 -6.10 -9.22
CA PHE A 9 -10.72 -5.23 -10.01
C PHE A 9 -11.25 -5.94 -11.26
N GLU A 10 -11.85 -5.21 -12.21
CA GLU A 10 -12.47 -5.73 -13.44
C GLU A 10 -11.56 -6.68 -14.25
N GLN A 11 -10.24 -6.43 -14.22
CA GLN A 11 -9.22 -7.33 -14.75
C GLN A 11 -8.37 -7.87 -13.60
N ASP A 12 -8.91 -8.88 -12.92
CA ASP A 12 -8.30 -9.50 -11.75
C ASP A 12 -7.14 -10.43 -12.15
N TYR A 13 -6.05 -9.82 -12.63
CA TYR A 13 -4.85 -10.56 -13.00
C TYR A 13 -4.03 -10.94 -11.76
N ASP A 14 -3.34 -12.08 -11.87
CA ASP A 14 -2.36 -12.50 -10.88
C ASP A 14 -1.22 -11.49 -10.78
N ARG A 15 -0.80 -11.23 -9.54
CA ARG A 15 0.37 -10.42 -9.22
C ARG A 15 1.56 -11.36 -8.95
N PRO A 16 2.42 -11.63 -9.93
CA PRO A 16 3.43 -12.68 -9.84
C PRO A 16 4.46 -12.49 -8.71
N ASN A 17 4.57 -11.26 -8.18
CA ASN A 17 5.50 -10.89 -7.12
C ASN A 17 4.81 -10.45 -5.82
N ALA A 18 3.47 -10.50 -5.71
CA ALA A 18 2.76 -10.05 -4.51
C ALA A 18 3.18 -10.83 -3.26
N TRP A 19 3.43 -12.14 -3.41
CA TRP A 19 3.87 -13.03 -2.34
C TRP A 19 5.06 -12.51 -1.53
N ARG A 20 5.94 -11.70 -2.13
CA ARG A 20 7.09 -11.11 -1.42
C ARG A 20 6.65 -10.19 -0.29
N TYR A 21 5.61 -9.39 -0.50
CA TYR A 21 5.06 -8.52 0.54
C TYR A 21 4.39 -9.34 1.65
N ARG A 22 3.65 -10.40 1.30
CA ARG A 22 3.08 -11.32 2.29
C ARG A 22 4.17 -11.94 3.16
N ASP A 23 5.22 -12.46 2.52
CA ASP A 23 6.32 -13.13 3.23
C ASP A 23 7.09 -12.12 4.10
N TYR A 24 7.28 -10.88 3.64
CA TYR A 24 7.79 -9.78 4.47
C TYR A 24 6.95 -9.57 5.74
N VAL A 25 5.63 -9.47 5.62
CA VAL A 25 4.74 -9.26 6.78
C VAL A 25 4.82 -10.44 7.76
N ILE A 26 4.84 -11.67 7.23
CA ILE A 26 4.97 -12.88 8.05
C ILE A 26 6.31 -12.90 8.78
N SER A 27 7.41 -12.64 8.10
CA SER A 27 8.74 -12.59 8.72
C SER A 27 8.85 -11.48 9.75
N ALA A 28 8.40 -10.26 9.44
CA ALA A 28 8.42 -9.13 10.36
C ALA A 28 7.65 -9.43 11.66
N PHE A 29 6.51 -10.12 11.56
CA PHE A 29 5.76 -10.57 12.73
C PHE A 29 6.51 -11.67 13.51
N ASN A 30 7.03 -12.68 12.82
CA ASN A 30 7.73 -13.82 13.45
C ASN A 30 9.05 -13.41 14.13
N GLU A 31 9.67 -12.35 13.66
CA GLU A 31 10.94 -11.81 14.18
C GLU A 31 10.73 -10.74 15.26
N ASP A 32 9.48 -10.49 15.68
CA ASP A 32 9.11 -9.43 16.64
C ASP A 32 9.68 -8.06 16.22
N LYS A 33 9.63 -7.74 14.91
CA LYS A 33 10.11 -6.46 14.39
C LYS A 33 9.42 -5.31 15.15
N PRO A 34 10.16 -4.33 15.68
CA PRO A 34 9.57 -3.19 16.36
C PRO A 34 8.48 -2.54 15.51
N PHE A 35 7.32 -2.26 16.12
CA PHE A 35 6.14 -1.84 15.36
C PHE A 35 6.35 -0.50 14.64
N ASP A 36 7.05 0.44 15.29
CA ASP A 36 7.48 1.70 14.69
C ASP A 36 8.31 1.46 13.43
N ARG A 37 9.24 0.51 13.49
CA ARG A 37 10.05 0.11 12.35
C ARG A 37 9.24 -0.54 11.24
N PHE A 38 8.35 -1.46 11.59
CA PHE A 38 7.46 -2.10 10.64
C PHE A 38 6.59 -1.08 9.88
N ILE A 39 6.08 -0.06 10.57
CA ILE A 39 5.30 1.02 9.95
C ILE A 39 6.18 1.93 9.09
N GLU A 40 7.37 2.32 9.56
CA GLU A 40 8.33 3.12 8.79
C GLU A 40 8.67 2.45 7.46
N GLU A 41 9.00 1.16 7.47
CA GLU A 41 9.33 0.39 6.27
C GLU A 41 8.15 0.29 5.29
N GLN A 42 6.92 0.18 5.79
CA GLN A 42 5.74 0.13 4.90
C GLN A 42 5.41 1.46 4.22
N ILE A 43 5.80 2.59 4.81
CA ILE A 43 5.47 3.93 4.31
C ILE A 43 6.62 4.52 3.49
N ALA A 44 7.86 4.24 3.88
CA ALA A 44 9.05 4.89 3.35
C ALA A 44 10.24 3.93 3.16
N GLY A 45 10.01 2.61 3.08
CA GLY A 45 11.08 1.62 3.03
C GLY A 45 12.03 1.74 1.82
N ASP A 46 11.64 2.45 0.78
CA ASP A 46 12.45 2.80 -0.38
C ASP A 46 13.20 4.14 -0.25
N GLU A 47 12.81 4.99 0.70
CA GLU A 47 13.32 6.37 0.90
C GLU A 47 14.20 6.55 2.15
N ILE A 48 14.28 5.52 3.00
CA ILE A 48 15.15 5.47 4.18
C ILE A 48 16.65 5.34 3.79
N ASP A 49 17.53 5.98 4.56
CA ASP A 49 18.99 6.01 4.29
C ASP A 49 19.66 4.62 4.20
N TRP A 50 19.06 3.62 4.83
CA TRP A 50 19.54 2.24 4.92
C TRP A 50 18.65 1.26 4.13
N ALA A 51 17.97 1.75 3.07
CA ALA A 51 17.05 0.94 2.25
C ALA A 51 17.69 -0.36 1.73
N THR A 52 17.08 -1.49 2.08
CA THR A 52 17.44 -2.85 1.62
C THR A 52 16.40 -3.36 0.61
N ASP A 53 16.59 -4.55 0.06
CA ASP A 53 15.55 -5.17 -0.77
C ASP A 53 14.29 -5.48 0.05
N GLU A 54 14.46 -5.85 1.32
CA GLU A 54 13.35 -6.14 2.23
C GLU A 54 12.50 -4.89 2.50
N THR A 55 13.15 -3.76 2.77
CA THR A 55 12.44 -2.51 3.03
C THR A 55 11.73 -1.98 1.78
N ARG A 56 12.32 -2.17 0.60
CA ARG A 56 11.64 -1.86 -0.68
C ARG A 56 10.44 -2.76 -0.94
N ILE A 57 10.51 -4.03 -0.55
CA ILE A 57 9.35 -4.94 -0.58
C ILE A 57 8.26 -4.45 0.37
N ALA A 58 8.63 -3.93 1.54
CA ALA A 58 7.70 -3.39 2.53
C ALA A 58 6.86 -2.22 1.99
N THR A 59 7.45 -1.31 1.20
CA THR A 59 6.72 -0.23 0.50
C THR A 59 5.60 -0.76 -0.41
N GLY A 60 5.63 -2.05 -0.77
CA GLY A 60 4.53 -2.74 -1.45
C GLY A 60 3.16 -2.56 -0.79
N PHE A 61 3.11 -2.24 0.51
CA PHE A 61 1.89 -1.83 1.22
C PHE A 61 1.11 -0.73 0.49
N LEU A 62 1.82 0.28 -0.04
CA LEU A 62 1.23 1.42 -0.78
C LEU A 62 0.69 1.02 -2.16
N ARG A 63 1.02 -0.18 -2.65
CA ARG A 63 0.61 -0.71 -3.96
C ARG A 63 -0.30 -1.94 -3.85
N ALA A 64 -0.56 -2.42 -2.63
CA ALA A 64 -1.33 -3.63 -2.41
C ALA A 64 -2.83 -3.46 -2.75
N GLY A 65 -3.35 -2.23 -2.83
CA GLY A 65 -4.75 -1.95 -3.18
C GLY A 65 -5.14 -2.35 -4.62
N PRO A 66 -6.45 -2.36 -4.96
CA PRO A 66 -6.93 -2.73 -6.28
C PRO A 66 -6.39 -1.85 -7.41
N ARG A 67 -6.18 -2.41 -8.60
CA ARG A 67 -5.60 -1.68 -9.74
C ARG A 67 -6.32 -1.97 -11.06
N VAL A 68 -6.36 -0.98 -11.94
CA VAL A 68 -6.90 -1.09 -13.30
C VAL A 68 -5.73 -1.18 -14.27
N HIS A 69 -5.79 -2.09 -15.24
CA HIS A 69 -4.71 -2.30 -16.21
C HIS A 69 -4.96 -1.66 -17.57
N PHE A 70 -6.20 -1.33 -17.89
CA PHE A 70 -6.56 -0.73 -19.17
C PHE A 70 -6.89 0.75 -19.02
N ARG A 71 -6.47 1.56 -19.99
CA ARG A 71 -6.86 2.98 -20.13
C ARG A 71 -6.54 3.87 -18.93
N GLU A 72 -5.69 3.44 -18.01
CA GLU A 72 -5.23 4.24 -16.87
C GLU A 72 -4.62 5.58 -17.33
N LYS A 73 -3.84 5.55 -18.43
CA LYS A 73 -3.28 6.77 -19.05
C LYS A 73 -4.34 7.68 -19.67
N ASP A 74 -5.45 7.11 -20.12
CA ASP A 74 -6.53 7.83 -20.80
C ASP A 74 -7.58 8.33 -19.79
N ASN A 75 -7.46 7.94 -18.51
CA ASN A 75 -8.33 8.36 -17.43
C ASN A 75 -7.51 8.84 -16.21
N PRO A 76 -7.09 10.12 -16.20
CA PRO A 76 -6.31 10.66 -15.09
C PRO A 76 -7.05 10.63 -13.74
N GLU A 77 -8.38 10.48 -13.74
CA GLU A 77 -9.18 10.37 -12.52
C GLU A 77 -8.80 9.15 -11.67
N ARG A 78 -8.35 8.06 -12.31
CA ARG A 78 -7.87 6.85 -11.62
C ARG A 78 -6.73 7.14 -10.67
N ARG A 79 -5.85 8.10 -10.99
CA ARG A 79 -4.78 8.51 -10.09
C ARG A 79 -5.35 9.09 -8.80
N TYR A 80 -6.38 9.92 -8.88
CA TYR A 80 -7.01 10.50 -7.69
C TYR A 80 -7.75 9.43 -6.87
N GLU A 81 -8.36 8.43 -7.50
CA GLU A 81 -8.94 7.29 -6.79
C GLU A 81 -7.89 6.51 -5.99
N TYR A 82 -6.71 6.25 -6.58
CA TYR A 82 -5.62 5.56 -5.87
C TYR A 82 -5.05 6.40 -4.73
N LEU A 83 -4.91 7.71 -4.91
CA LEU A 83 -4.44 8.61 -3.86
C LEU A 83 -5.45 8.70 -2.71
N ASP A 84 -6.74 8.82 -3.00
CA ASP A 84 -7.79 8.82 -1.98
C ASP A 84 -7.80 7.50 -1.20
N ASP A 85 -7.70 6.38 -1.90
CA ASP A 85 -7.60 5.06 -1.30
C ASP A 85 -6.36 4.97 -0.38
N LEU A 86 -5.19 5.41 -0.83
CA LEU A 86 -3.97 5.44 0.00
C LEU A 86 -4.13 6.28 1.27
N VAL A 87 -4.63 7.51 1.13
CA VAL A 87 -4.87 8.43 2.24
C VAL A 87 -5.84 7.83 3.25
N ALA A 88 -6.91 7.19 2.77
CA ALA A 88 -7.89 6.55 3.63
C ALA A 88 -7.32 5.37 4.44
N THR A 89 -6.42 4.59 3.86
CA THR A 89 -5.80 3.47 4.56
C THR A 89 -4.71 3.88 5.51
N LEU A 90 -3.86 4.83 5.15
CA LEU A 90 -2.88 5.38 6.09
C LEU A 90 -3.60 6.07 7.26
N GLY A 91 -4.61 6.88 6.95
CA GLY A 91 -5.45 7.54 7.96
C GLY A 91 -6.03 6.54 8.94
N ARG A 92 -6.86 5.60 8.48
CA ARG A 92 -7.57 4.68 9.39
C ARG A 92 -6.67 3.59 9.97
N GLY A 93 -5.78 3.03 9.16
CA GLY A 93 -5.00 1.84 9.49
C GLY A 93 -3.72 2.13 10.27
N VAL A 94 -3.12 3.30 10.11
CA VAL A 94 -1.87 3.67 10.77
C VAL A 94 -2.08 4.81 11.78
N LEU A 95 -2.73 5.89 11.35
CA LEU A 95 -2.88 7.09 12.18
C LEU A 95 -4.08 7.03 13.14
N GLY A 96 -5.03 6.10 12.92
CA GLY A 96 -6.29 6.06 13.66
C GLY A 96 -7.23 7.25 13.35
N LEU A 97 -7.03 7.92 12.21
CA LEU A 97 -7.76 9.11 11.79
C LEU A 97 -8.64 8.85 10.57
N THR A 98 -9.85 9.42 10.57
CA THR A 98 -10.72 9.44 9.40
C THR A 98 -10.59 10.77 8.67
N VAL A 99 -9.70 10.82 7.66
CA VAL A 99 -9.46 12.02 6.85
C VAL A 99 -10.17 12.00 5.49
N GLN A 100 -10.88 10.92 5.15
CA GLN A 100 -11.49 10.73 3.83
C GLN A 100 -12.65 11.70 3.54
N CYS A 101 -13.16 12.40 4.56
CA CYS A 101 -14.12 13.49 4.38
C CYS A 101 -13.56 14.63 3.52
N ALA A 102 -12.24 14.87 3.59
CA ALA A 102 -11.55 15.89 2.79
C ALA A 102 -11.51 15.60 1.28
N ARG A 103 -11.97 14.42 0.87
CA ARG A 103 -12.21 14.11 -0.55
C ARG A 103 -13.25 15.07 -1.17
N CYS A 104 -14.26 15.46 -0.39
CA CYS A 104 -15.41 16.22 -0.87
C CYS A 104 -15.65 17.53 -0.10
N HIS A 105 -15.01 17.70 1.06
CA HIS A 105 -15.20 18.86 1.94
C HIS A 105 -13.87 19.58 2.15
N ASP A 106 -13.93 20.91 2.23
CA ASP A 106 -12.82 21.71 2.74
C ASP A 106 -12.82 21.65 4.27
N HIS A 107 -11.66 21.51 4.89
CA HIS A 107 -11.47 21.22 6.32
C HIS A 107 -10.48 22.18 6.97
#